data_AF-A0AA86UKJ0-F1
#
_entry.id   AF-A0AA86UKJ0-F1
#
_cell.length_a   1.000
_cell.length_b   1.000
_cell.length_c   1.000
_cell.angle_alpha   90.00
_cell.angle_beta   90.00
_cell.angle_gamma   90.00
#
_symmetry.space_group_name_H-M   'P 1'
#
loop_
_entity.id
_entity.type
_entity.pdbx_description
1 polymer ?
#
loop_
_entity_poly.entity_id
_entity_poly.type
_entity_poly.pdbx_seq_one_letter_code
_entity_poly.pdbx_strand_id
1 'polypeptide(L)'
;MSQKLSKGNFRHLKNLEFRIPKQYMKAALERKNALDKIQEQTFQQLARNEIKVNQQETLYEVREEEYSDNNEYLPFGQVFYQGRLTELKFKYDFTKGELSDRLKHAIQYKEGEDAPWTHKMKILGLE
;
A
#
# COMPACT_ATOMS: atom_id res chain seq x y z
N MET A 1 -10.65 37.64 12.61
CA MET A 1 -9.22 37.36 12.27
C MET A 1 -9.18 36.05 11.48
N SER A 2 -8.91 36.12 10.18
CA SER A 2 -8.84 34.94 9.31
C SER A 2 -7.41 34.39 9.34
N GLN A 3 -7.20 33.23 9.95
CA GLN A 3 -5.91 32.55 9.92
C GLN A 3 -5.63 32.08 8.48
N LYS A 4 -4.62 32.68 7.85
CA LYS A 4 -4.09 32.22 6.57
C LYS A 4 -3.42 30.86 6.79
N LEU A 5 -4.01 29.79 6.27
CA LEU A 5 -3.36 28.49 6.17
C LEU A 5 -2.09 28.65 5.32
N SER A 6 -0.92 28.51 5.95
CA SER A 6 0.35 28.53 5.25
C SER A 6 0.38 27.36 4.27
N LYS A 7 0.66 27.64 2.99
CA LYS A 7 0.83 26.60 1.98
C LYS A 7 2.12 25.82 2.28
N GLY A 8 2.00 24.76 3.06
CA GLY A 8 3.08 23.83 3.35
C GLY A 8 3.67 23.25 2.06
N ASN A 9 4.98 23.03 2.05
CA ASN A 9 5.73 22.57 0.87
C ASN A 9 5.54 21.04 0.67
N PHE A 10 4.38 20.62 0.18
CA PHE A 10 3.99 19.20 0.03
C PHE A 10 4.64 18.48 -1.18
N ARG A 11 5.87 18.82 -1.56
CA ARG A 11 6.54 18.23 -2.74
C ARG A 11 6.68 16.69 -2.65
N HIS A 12 6.73 16.13 -1.44
CA HIS A 12 6.89 14.70 -1.17
C HIS A 12 5.59 13.88 -1.29
N LEU A 13 4.41 14.55 -1.34
CA LEU A 13 3.11 13.87 -1.40
C LEU A 13 2.59 13.65 -2.83
N LYS A 14 3.30 14.13 -3.86
CA LYS A 14 2.79 14.16 -5.24
C LYS A 14 2.48 12.78 -5.85
N ASN A 15 2.96 11.68 -5.25
CA ASN A 15 2.86 10.33 -5.85
C ASN A 15 2.27 9.27 -4.90
N LEU A 16 1.59 9.66 -3.82
CA LEU A 16 0.87 8.69 -2.99
C LEU A 16 -0.52 8.45 -3.58
N GLU A 17 -0.57 7.60 -4.60
CA GLU A 17 -1.84 7.03 -5.06
C GLU A 17 -2.48 6.25 -3.91
N PHE A 18 -3.81 6.35 -3.79
CA PHE A 18 -4.56 5.58 -2.82
C PHE A 18 -4.38 4.08 -3.12
N ARG A 19 -3.98 3.31 -2.10
CA ARG A 19 -3.84 1.86 -2.21
C ARG A 19 -4.93 1.19 -1.39
N ILE A 20 -5.71 0.35 -2.06
CA ILE A 20 -6.69 -0.50 -1.41
C ILE A 20 -5.93 -1.50 -0.51
N PRO A 21 -6.30 -1.65 0.78
CA PRO A 21 -5.68 -2.65 1.63
C PRO A 21 -5.80 -4.05 1.02
N LYS A 22 -4.78 -4.89 1.21
CA LYS A 22 -4.68 -6.20 0.56
C LYS A 22 -5.92 -7.09 0.81
N GLN A 23 -6.49 -6.98 2.01
CA GLN A 23 -7.70 -7.70 2.41
C GLN A 23 -8.87 -7.43 1.46
N TYR A 24 -9.06 -6.17 1.05
CA TYR A 24 -10.16 -5.76 0.17
C TYR A 24 -9.83 -5.87 -1.32
N MET A 25 -8.57 -6.15 -1.67
CA MET A 25 -8.11 -6.09 -3.06
C MET A 25 -8.89 -7.07 -3.95
N LYS A 26 -9.15 -8.29 -3.46
CA LYS A 26 -9.88 -9.31 -4.24
C LYS A 26 -11.32 -8.86 -4.53
N ALA A 27 -12.06 -8.46 -3.50
CA ALA A 27 -13.43 -7.98 -3.64
C ALA A 27 -13.52 -6.71 -4.51
N ALA A 28 -12.56 -5.80 -4.37
CA ALA A 28 -12.48 -4.59 -5.20
C ALA A 28 -12.21 -4.93 -6.67
N LEU A 29 -11.33 -5.89 -6.97
CA LEU A 29 -11.04 -6.34 -8.33
C LEU A 29 -12.26 -7.02 -8.97
N GLU A 30 -12.99 -7.85 -8.23
CA GLU A 30 -14.23 -8.47 -8.72
C GLU A 30 -15.28 -7.42 -9.10
N ARG A 31 -15.48 -6.41 -8.24
CA ARG A 31 -16.40 -5.29 -8.52
C ARG A 31 -15.94 -4.44 -9.69
N LYS A 32 -14.64 -4.18 -9.80
CA LYS A 32 -14.08 -3.47 -10.95
C LYS A 32 -14.35 -4.24 -12.25
N ASN A 33 -14.07 -5.54 -12.28
CA ASN A 33 -14.32 -6.37 -13.46
C ASN A 33 -15.82 -6.39 -13.84
N ALA A 34 -16.72 -6.35 -12.86
CA ALA A 34 -18.15 -6.23 -13.11
C ALA A 34 -18.52 -4.86 -13.70
N LEU A 35 -17.95 -3.77 -13.18
CA LEU A 35 -18.13 -2.42 -13.72
C LEU A 35 -17.58 -2.27 -15.13
N ASP A 36 -16.38 -2.82 -15.40
CA ASP A 36 -15.75 -2.77 -16.73
C ASP A 36 -16.67 -3.46 -17.77
N LYS A 37 -17.27 -4.60 -17.42
CA LYS A 37 -18.28 -5.28 -18.26
C LYS A 37 -19.55 -4.47 -18.50
N ILE A 38 -19.94 -3.60 -17.56
CA ILE A 38 -21.10 -2.71 -17.72
C ILE A 38 -20.72 -1.54 -18.63
N GLN A 39 -19.51 -1.00 -18.50
CA GLN A 39 -19.02 0.08 -19.35
C GLN A 39 -18.89 -0.34 -20.82
N GLU A 40 -18.63 -1.61 -21.10
CA GLU A 40 -18.61 -2.17 -22.46
C GLU A 40 -20.01 -2.34 -23.08
N GLN A 41 -21.09 -2.21 -22.31
CA GLN A 41 -22.45 -2.34 -22.83
C GLN A 41 -22.88 -1.11 -23.63
N THR A 42 -23.61 -1.36 -24.72
CA THR A 42 -24.19 -0.26 -25.49
C THR A 42 -25.36 0.39 -24.74
N PHE A 43 -25.64 1.67 -25.01
CA PHE A 43 -26.71 2.42 -24.37
C PHE A 43 -28.09 1.72 -24.43
N GLN A 44 -28.39 1.03 -25.53
CA GLN A 44 -29.64 0.27 -25.68
C GLN A 44 -29.70 -0.97 -24.79
N GLN A 45 -28.56 -1.62 -24.53
CA GLN A 45 -28.48 -2.77 -23.64
C GLN A 45 -28.63 -2.33 -22.17
N LEU A 46 -28.01 -1.21 -21.78
CA LEU A 46 -28.16 -0.62 -20.46
C LEU A 46 -29.63 -0.28 -20.16
N ALA A 47 -30.32 0.42 -21.06
CA ALA A 47 -31.74 0.76 -20.90
C ALA A 47 -32.65 -0.48 -20.78
N ARG A 48 -32.36 -1.57 -21.50
CA ARG A 48 -33.10 -2.84 -21.38
C ARG A 48 -32.83 -3.54 -20.04
N ASN A 49 -31.62 -3.40 -19.50
CA ASN A 49 -31.23 -4.01 -18.23
C ASN A 49 -31.79 -3.24 -17.04
N GLU A 50 -31.89 -1.90 -17.10
CA GLU A 50 -32.55 -1.09 -16.07
C GLU A 50 -34.02 -1.48 -15.85
N ILE A 51 -34.76 -1.77 -16.94
CA ILE A 51 -36.15 -2.24 -16.86
C ILE A 51 -36.24 -3.60 -16.14
N LYS A 52 -35.22 -4.46 -16.25
CA LYS A 52 -35.16 -5.77 -15.57
C LYS A 52 -34.76 -5.64 -14.10
N VAL A 53 -33.83 -4.74 -13.77
CA VAL A 53 -33.34 -4.55 -12.39
C VAL A 53 -34.43 -3.98 -11.49
N ASN A 54 -35.33 -3.14 -12.00
CA ASN A 54 -36.48 -2.63 -11.23
C ASN A 54 -37.48 -3.73 -10.79
N GLN A 55 -37.41 -4.94 -11.36
CA GLN A 55 -38.26 -6.08 -11.00
C GLN A 55 -37.60 -7.01 -9.96
N GLN A 56 -36.33 -6.81 -9.64
CA GLN A 56 -35.58 -7.62 -8.68
C GLN A 56 -35.07 -6.70 -7.57
N GLU A 57 -35.70 -6.78 -6.39
CA GLU A 57 -35.19 -6.15 -5.18
C GLU A 57 -33.74 -6.58 -4.95
N THR A 58 -32.81 -5.66 -5.20
CA THR A 58 -31.38 -5.89 -5.01
C THR A 58 -31.08 -5.78 -3.52
N LEU A 59 -31.29 -6.88 -2.81
CA LEU A 59 -30.70 -7.09 -1.49
C LEU A 59 -29.18 -7.00 -1.66
N TYR A 60 -28.57 -6.00 -1.03
CA TYR A 60 -27.12 -5.92 -0.92
C TYR A 60 -26.61 -7.20 -0.26
N GLU A 61 -25.96 -8.07 -1.03
CA GLU A 61 -25.22 -9.20 -0.47
C GLU A 61 -24.07 -8.62 0.38
N VAL A 62 -24.30 -8.54 1.69
CA VAL A 62 -23.25 -8.28 2.66
C VAL A 62 -22.41 -9.55 2.71
N ARG A 63 -21.29 -9.55 1.98
CA ARG A 63 -20.29 -10.59 2.16
C ARG A 63 -19.67 -10.40 3.54
N GLU A 64 -20.06 -11.24 4.49
CA GLU A 64 -19.34 -11.43 5.75
C GLU A 64 -18.01 -12.14 5.45
N GLU A 65 -17.08 -11.41 4.83
CA GLU A 65 -15.68 -11.82 4.81
C GLU A 65 -15.05 -11.28 6.10
N GLU A 66 -14.58 -12.18 6.98
CA GLU A 66 -13.80 -11.81 8.17
C GLU A 66 -12.45 -11.22 7.73
N TYR A 67 -12.46 -9.94 7.40
CA TYR A 67 -11.23 -9.20 7.17
C TYR A 67 -10.58 -8.91 8.52
N SER A 68 -9.57 -9.70 8.86
CA SER A 68 -8.72 -9.44 10.03
C SER A 68 -8.04 -8.07 9.85
N ASP A 69 -8.34 -7.13 10.74
CA ASP A 69 -7.78 -5.77 10.74
C ASP A 69 -6.31 -5.79 11.18
N ASN A 70 -5.43 -6.18 10.27
CA ASN A 70 -3.97 -6.16 10.47
C ASN A 70 -3.34 -4.84 10.03
N ASN A 71 -4.05 -3.72 10.17
CA ASN A 71 -3.49 -2.42 9.84
C ASN A 71 -2.44 -1.99 10.87
N GLU A 72 -1.35 -1.39 10.38
CA GLU A 72 -0.32 -0.82 11.25
C GLU A 72 -0.79 0.51 11.81
N TYR A 73 -1.18 0.51 13.08
CA TYR A 73 -1.58 1.70 13.80
C TYR A 73 -0.37 2.41 14.41
N LEU A 74 -0.43 3.74 14.48
CA LEU A 74 0.55 4.51 15.24
C LEU A 74 0.33 4.29 16.74
N PRO A 75 1.40 4.03 17.52
CA PRO A 75 1.27 3.90 18.96
C PRO A 75 0.94 5.25 19.61
N PHE A 76 0.37 5.17 20.81
CA PHE A 76 -0.03 6.34 21.59
C PHE A 76 1.11 7.35 21.76
N GLY A 77 0.79 8.65 21.63
CA GLY A 77 1.72 9.75 21.76
C GLY A 77 2.54 10.08 20.50
N GLN A 78 2.42 9.31 19.43
CA GLN A 78 3.02 9.68 18.14
C GLN A 78 2.16 10.67 17.37
N VAL A 79 2.82 11.67 16.76
CA VAL A 79 2.17 12.73 15.99
C VAL A 79 2.60 12.67 14.53
N PHE A 80 1.68 12.96 13.63
CA PHE A 80 1.94 13.00 12.19
C PHE A 80 2.50 14.37 11.78
N TYR A 81 3.74 14.40 11.27
CA TYR A 81 4.38 15.61 10.72
C TYR A 81 4.95 15.35 9.32
N GLN A 82 5.42 16.42 8.66
CA GLN A 82 5.71 16.46 7.23
C GLN A 82 6.78 15.46 6.70
N GLY A 83 7.55 14.80 7.57
CA GLY A 83 8.53 13.76 7.21
C GLY A 83 8.21 12.36 7.75
N ARG A 84 7.08 12.18 8.44
CA ARG A 84 6.83 10.97 9.23
C ARG A 84 6.70 9.71 8.37
N LEU A 85 6.02 9.80 7.22
CA LEU A 85 5.85 8.66 6.31
C LEU A 85 7.19 8.14 5.76
N THR A 86 8.10 9.05 5.42
CA THR A 86 9.43 8.67 4.91
C THR A 86 10.25 7.96 5.99
N GLU A 87 10.21 8.46 7.23
CA GLU A 87 10.91 7.82 8.35
C GLU A 87 10.36 6.44 8.68
N LEU A 88 9.04 6.29 8.74
CA LEU A 88 8.40 4.99 9.00
C LEU A 88 8.82 3.98 7.93
N LYS A 89 8.83 4.39 6.66
CA LYS A 89 9.31 3.55 5.56
C LYS A 89 10.76 3.06 5.81
N PHE A 90 11.67 3.95 6.19
CA PHE A 90 13.05 3.55 6.50
C PHE A 90 13.15 2.63 7.72
N LYS A 91 12.30 2.83 8.75
CA LYS A 91 12.33 2.02 9.96
C LYS A 91 11.89 0.58 9.70
N TYR A 92 10.87 0.37 8.87
CA TYR A 92 10.32 -0.96 8.61
C TYR A 92 10.99 -1.69 7.45
N ASP A 93 11.50 -0.98 6.44
CA ASP A 93 12.11 -1.60 5.25
C ASP A 93 13.56 -2.06 5.48
N PHE A 94 14.23 -1.61 6.55
CA PHE A 94 15.66 -1.89 6.78
C PHE A 94 15.90 -2.50 8.17
N THR A 95 16.35 -3.74 8.16
CA THR A 95 16.76 -4.53 9.32
C THR A 95 18.29 -4.65 9.33
N LYS A 96 18.91 -4.47 10.50
CA LYS A 96 20.37 -4.61 10.63
C LYS A 96 20.77 -6.07 10.38
N GLY A 97 21.75 -6.27 9.50
CA GLY A 97 22.28 -7.60 9.19
C GLY A 97 21.60 -8.31 8.02
N GLU A 98 20.45 -7.84 7.56
CA GLU A 98 19.79 -8.38 6.38
C GLU A 98 20.10 -7.52 5.16
N LEU A 99 20.43 -8.18 4.05
CA LEU A 99 20.68 -7.54 2.77
C LEU A 99 19.52 -7.89 1.82
N SER A 100 18.82 -6.87 1.33
CA SER A 100 17.82 -7.07 0.27
C SER A 100 18.46 -7.65 -1.00
N ASP A 101 17.73 -8.44 -1.78
CA ASP A 101 18.26 -9.05 -3.01
C ASP A 101 18.73 -8.01 -4.02
N ARG A 102 18.07 -6.85 -4.06
CA ARG A 102 18.51 -5.71 -4.86
C ARG A 102 19.89 -5.22 -4.44
N LEU A 103 20.14 -5.14 -3.14
CA LEU A 103 21.43 -4.73 -2.61
C LEU A 103 22.48 -5.83 -2.85
N LYS A 104 22.16 -7.11 -2.59
CA LYS A 104 23.03 -8.25 -2.88
C LYS A 104 23.51 -8.23 -4.33
N HIS A 105 22.60 -8.02 -5.28
CA HIS A 105 22.93 -7.92 -6.69
C HIS A 105 23.84 -6.71 -6.99
N ALA A 106 23.57 -5.55 -6.38
CA ALA A 106 24.38 -4.35 -6.59
C ALA A 106 25.81 -4.49 -6.10
N ILE A 107 26.04 -5.22 -4.99
CA ILE A 107 27.37 -5.48 -4.43
C ILE A 107 27.97 -6.81 -4.94
N GLN A 108 27.31 -7.49 -5.87
CA GLN A 108 27.70 -8.82 -6.38
C GLN A 108 27.91 -9.88 -5.28
N TYR A 109 27.13 -9.76 -4.21
CA TYR A 109 27.18 -10.69 -3.09
C TYR A 109 26.51 -12.01 -3.46
N LYS A 110 27.25 -13.11 -3.29
CA LYS A 110 26.71 -14.46 -3.45
C LYS A 110 26.19 -14.98 -2.13
N GLU A 111 25.07 -15.70 -2.18
CA GLU A 111 24.49 -16.30 -0.98
C GLU A 111 25.43 -17.36 -0.40
N GLY A 112 25.78 -17.20 0.88
CA GLY A 112 26.72 -18.05 1.60
C GLY A 112 28.15 -17.51 1.69
N GLU A 113 28.49 -16.41 0.99
CA GLU A 113 29.79 -15.75 1.16
C GLU A 113 29.78 -14.77 2.34
N ASP A 114 30.93 -14.60 2.98
CA ASP A 114 31.11 -13.58 4.01
C ASP A 114 31.02 -12.19 3.35
N ALA A 115 30.24 -11.27 3.93
CA ALA A 115 30.13 -9.92 3.37
C ALA A 115 31.50 -9.20 3.38
N PRO A 116 31.78 -8.27 2.45
CA PRO A 116 33.12 -7.67 2.32
C PRO A 116 33.65 -6.98 3.58
N TRP A 117 32.76 -6.46 4.43
CA TRP A 117 33.11 -5.80 5.69
C TRP A 117 33.38 -6.77 6.85
N THR A 118 33.03 -8.06 6.73
CA THR A 118 33.27 -9.06 7.78
C THR A 118 34.75 -9.20 8.12
N HIS A 119 35.64 -9.11 7.13
CA HIS A 119 37.08 -9.16 7.34
C HIS A 119 37.56 -8.00 8.21
N LYS A 120 37.07 -6.79 7.94
CA LYS A 120 37.39 -5.60 8.75
C LYS A 120 36.77 -5.68 10.16
N MET A 121 35.56 -6.22 10.30
CA MET A 121 34.93 -6.44 11.60
C MET A 121 35.71 -7.45 12.46
N LYS A 122 36.29 -8.50 11.87
CA LYS A 122 37.16 -9.45 12.61
C LYS A 122 38.43 -8.79 13.16
N ILE A 123 38.94 -7.74 12.49
CA ILE A 123 40.16 -7.03 12.90
C ILE A 123 39.86 -5.94 13.94
N LEU A 124 38.78 -5.18 13.73
CA LEU A 124 38.44 -4.01 14.55
C LEU A 124 37.53 -4.35 15.74
N GLY A 125 36.88 -5.51 15.72
CA GLY A 125 35.84 -5.87 16.67
C GLY A 125 34.45 -5.40 16.24
N LEU A 126 33.44 -5.91 16.92
CA LEU A 126 32.07 -5.40 16.87
C LEU A 126 31.94 -4.35 17.99
N GLU A 127 31.76 -3.09 17.63
CA GLU A 127 31.34 -2.03 18.57
C GLU A 127 29.83 -2.12 18.86
#